data_AF-A0A9D5MMY2-F1
#
_entry.id   AF-A0A9D5MMY2-F1
#
_cell.length_a   1.000
_cell.length_b   1.000
_cell.length_c   1.000
_cell.angle_alpha   90.00
_cell.angle_beta   90.00
_cell.angle_gamma   90.00
#
_symmetry.space_group_name_H-M   'P 1'
#
loop_
_entity.id
_entity.type
_entity.pdbx_description
1 polymer ?
#
loop_
_entity_poly.entity_id
_entity_poly.type
_entity_poly.pdbx_seq_one_letter_code
_entity_poly.pdbx_strand_id
1 'polypeptide(L)'
;MKIYVNKKGEIKDVHSTTNTTLQEIEIPDDNNPFEGWSDVRICCFRAEMKNGNLDYAPYIDTRIIDYMDRLSQQNISAQAQIDYIAMMTDIEM
;
A
#
# COMPACT_ATOMS: atom_id res chain seq x y z
N MET A 1 -15.76 7.05 -7.78
CA MET A 1 -14.81 6.39 -6.82
C MET A 1 -14.61 7.25 -5.56
N LYS A 2 -14.19 6.68 -4.41
CA LYS A 2 -13.86 7.45 -3.19
C LYS A 2 -12.46 7.11 -2.67
N ILE A 3 -11.72 8.11 -2.21
CA ILE A 3 -10.41 7.94 -1.57
C ILE A 3 -10.40 8.64 -0.21
N TYR A 4 -9.60 8.13 0.72
CA TYR A 4 -9.48 8.65 2.07
C TYR A 4 -8.05 9.09 2.33
N VAL A 5 -7.87 10.40 2.52
CA VAL A 5 -6.56 11.02 2.67
C VAL A 5 -6.33 11.52 4.09
N ASN A 6 -5.08 11.51 4.57
CA ASN A 6 -4.75 12.19 5.82
C ASN A 6 -4.55 13.70 5.61
N LYS A 7 -4.24 14.44 6.68
CA LYS A 7 -3.98 15.89 6.64
C LYS A 7 -2.83 16.33 5.72
N LYS A 8 -1.99 15.41 5.25
CA LYS A 8 -0.90 15.66 4.30
C LYS A 8 -1.29 15.31 2.85
N GLY A 9 -2.55 14.95 2.62
CA GLY A 9 -3.06 14.48 1.33
C GLY A 9 -2.70 13.03 1.02
N GLU A 10 -2.04 12.28 1.91
CA GLU A 10 -1.61 10.90 1.62
C GLU A 10 -2.81 9.96 1.61
N ILE A 11 -3.01 9.24 0.50
CA ILE A 11 -4.09 8.27 0.36
C ILE A 11 -3.83 7.07 1.27
N LYS A 12 -4.73 6.84 2.22
CA LYS A 12 -4.63 5.74 3.20
C LYS A 12 -5.63 4.62 2.94
N ASP A 13 -6.72 4.91 2.25
CA ASP A 13 -7.77 3.97 1.91
C ASP A 13 -8.51 4.43 0.64
N VAL A 14 -9.17 3.50 -0.05
CA VAL A 14 -9.74 3.65 -1.40
C VAL A 14 -11.13 3.02 -1.54
N HIS A 15 -11.66 2.45 -0.45
CA HIS A 15 -13.00 1.85 -0.44
C HIS A 15 -13.87 2.39 0.68
N SER A 16 -13.38 2.31 1.91
CA SER A 16 -14.13 2.72 3.08
C SER A 16 -13.20 2.80 4.27
N THR A 17 -13.45 3.73 5.18
CA THR A 17 -12.67 3.79 6.42
C THR A 17 -13.57 4.11 7.61
N THR A 18 -13.26 3.52 8.76
CA THR A 18 -13.82 3.92 10.06
C THR A 18 -12.99 5.01 10.72
N ASN A 19 -11.86 5.39 10.11
CA ASN A 19 -10.95 6.38 10.65
C ASN A 19 -11.45 7.80 10.35
N THR A 20 -12.08 8.43 11.35
CA THR A 20 -12.62 9.80 11.26
C THR A 20 -11.56 10.90 11.11
N THR A 21 -10.27 10.57 11.24
CA THR A 21 -9.18 11.53 11.03
C THR A 21 -8.82 11.72 9.56
N LEU A 22 -9.35 10.84 8.69
CA LEU A 22 -9.15 10.91 7.25
C LEU A 22 -10.25 11.74 6.61
N GLN A 23 -9.87 12.49 5.58
CA GLN A 23 -10.78 13.24 4.72
C GLN A 23 -11.20 12.35 3.55
N GLU A 24 -12.51 12.28 3.30
CA GLU A 24 -13.05 11.65 2.09
C GLU A 24 -12.93 12.61 0.90
N ILE A 25 -12.45 12.11 -0.23
CA ILE A 25 -12.46 12.79 -1.52
C ILE A 25 -13.23 11.88 -2.49
N GLU A 26 -14.31 12.41 -3.04
CA GLU A 26 -15.07 11.75 -4.10
C GLU A 26 -14.48 12.13 -5.45
N ILE A 27 -14.14 11.10 -6.24
CA ILE A 27 -13.59 11.21 -7.59
C ILE A 27 -14.69 10.83 -8.57
N PRO A 28 -15.15 11.76 -9.44
CA PRO A 28 -16.10 11.44 -10.50
C PRO A 28 -15.54 10.35 -11.42
N ASP A 29 -16.37 9.40 -11.82
CA ASP A 29 -15.91 8.24 -12.61
C ASP A 29 -15.37 8.66 -13.99
N ASP A 30 -15.96 9.69 -14.57
CA ASP A 30 -15.58 10.35 -15.82
C ASP A 30 -14.25 11.12 -15.76
N ASN A 31 -13.67 11.28 -14.57
CA ASN A 31 -12.37 11.92 -14.36
C ASN A 31 -11.51 11.16 -13.33
N ASN A 32 -11.61 9.83 -13.32
CA ASN A 32 -10.84 8.98 -12.40
C ASN A 32 -9.42 8.71 -12.94
N PRO A 33 -8.36 9.34 -12.40
CA PRO A 33 -7.00 9.10 -12.88
C PRO A 33 -6.46 7.72 -12.46
N PHE A 34 -7.18 7.00 -11.60
CA PHE A 34 -6.79 5.68 -11.09
C PHE A 34 -7.55 4.53 -11.76
N GLU A 35 -8.22 4.77 -12.89
CA GLU A 35 -8.93 3.73 -13.62
C GLU A 35 -8.00 2.56 -13.97
N GLY A 36 -8.42 1.33 -13.67
CA GLY A 36 -7.62 0.12 -13.87
C GLY A 36 -6.43 -0.05 -12.91
N TRP A 37 -6.27 0.82 -11.92
CA TRP A 37 -5.26 0.67 -10.88
C TRP A 37 -5.76 -0.20 -9.74
N SER A 38 -4.84 -0.91 -9.08
CA SER A 38 -5.16 -1.63 -7.86
C SER A 38 -5.02 -0.71 -6.67
N ASP A 39 -5.81 -0.94 -5.62
CA ASP A 39 -5.83 -0.11 -4.42
C ASP A 39 -4.45 0.13 -3.81
N VAL A 40 -3.62 -0.92 -3.79
CA VAL A 40 -2.24 -0.86 -3.29
C VAL A 40 -1.41 0.19 -4.05
N ARG A 41 -1.59 0.30 -5.38
CA ARG A 41 -0.88 1.30 -6.19
C ARG A 41 -1.36 2.70 -5.86
N ILE A 42 -2.65 2.87 -5.64
CA ILE A 42 -3.26 4.18 -5.34
C ILE A 42 -2.81 4.68 -3.97
N CYS A 43 -2.69 3.81 -2.98
CA CYS A 43 -2.16 4.12 -1.65
C CYS A 43 -0.69 4.61 -1.63
N CYS A 44 0.00 4.62 -2.78
CA CYS A 44 1.33 5.23 -2.94
C CYS A 44 1.25 6.68 -3.48
N PHE A 45 0.08 7.33 -3.44
CA PHE A 45 -0.11 8.70 -3.94
C PHE A 45 -0.69 9.65 -2.89
N ARG A 46 -0.25 10.90 -2.96
CA ARG A 46 -0.93 12.02 -2.33
C ARG A 46 -1.95 12.57 -3.31
N ALA A 47 -3.10 12.96 -2.80
CA ALA A 47 -4.18 13.55 -3.56
C ALA A 47 -4.75 14.78 -2.85
N GLU A 48 -5.03 15.82 -3.63
CA GLU A 48 -5.63 17.07 -3.16
C GLU A 48 -6.57 17.62 -4.23
N MET A 49 -7.76 18.06 -3.83
CA MET A 49 -8.68 18.75 -4.73
C MET A 49 -8.30 20.22 -4.86
N LYS A 50 -7.93 20.66 -6.07
CA LYS A 50 -7.59 22.05 -6.39
C LYS A 50 -8.44 22.54 -7.55
N ASN A 51 -9.24 23.59 -7.31
CA ASN A 51 -10.09 24.20 -8.33
C ASN A 51 -11.01 23.20 -9.06
N GLY A 52 -11.51 22.19 -8.35
CA GLY A 52 -12.37 21.13 -8.93
C GLY A 52 -11.62 20.01 -9.67
N ASN A 53 -10.29 20.07 -9.76
CA ASN A 53 -9.46 19.01 -10.33
C ASN A 53 -8.71 18.25 -9.23
N LEU A 54 -8.52 16.95 -9.43
CA LEU A 54 -7.70 16.13 -8.55
C LEU A 54 -6.24 16.26 -8.96
N ASP A 55 -5.44 16.89 -8.09
CA ASP A 55 -3.98 16.90 -8.20
C ASP A 55 -3.43 15.70 -7.43
N TYR A 56 -2.50 14.96 -8.04
CA TYR A 56 -1.91 13.78 -7.42
C TYR A 56 -0.42 13.69 -7.70
N ALA A 57 0.31 13.26 -6.68
CA ALA A 57 1.76 13.10 -6.74
C ALA A 57 2.17 11.81 -6.05
N PRO A 58 3.20 11.11 -6.57
CA PRO A 58 3.72 9.94 -5.87
C PRO A 58 4.21 10.35 -4.48
N TYR A 59 3.89 9.53 -3.48
CA TYR A 59 4.52 9.61 -2.18
C TYR A 59 4.93 8.21 -1.74
N ILE A 60 6.01 8.15 -0.99
CA ILE A 60 6.45 6.89 -0.42
C ILE A 60 5.86 6.83 0.99
N ASP A 61 4.87 5.97 1.19
CA ASP A 61 4.42 5.62 2.54
C ASP A 61 5.51 4.78 3.19
N THR A 62 6.17 5.33 4.20
CA THR A 62 7.22 4.61 4.93
C THR A 62 6.68 3.32 5.55
N ARG A 63 5.38 3.21 5.82
CA ARG A 63 4.77 1.97 6.32
C ARG A 63 4.73 0.87 5.26
N ILE A 64 4.67 1.22 3.98
CA ILE A 64 4.79 0.24 2.89
C ILE A 64 6.25 -0.24 2.81
N ILE A 65 7.23 0.64 3.03
CA ILE A 65 8.63 0.24 3.18
C ILE A 65 8.78 -0.71 4.37
N ASP A 66 8.27 -0.34 5.54
CA ASP A 66 8.33 -1.16 6.76
C ASP A 66 7.62 -2.52 6.60
N TYR A 67 6.57 -2.57 5.77
CA TYR A 67 5.85 -3.79 5.44
C TYR A 67 6.66 -4.67 4.47
N MET A 68 7.25 -4.08 3.42
CA MET A 68 8.13 -4.78 2.49
C MET A 68 9.38 -5.33 3.20
N ASP A 69 9.97 -4.56 4.12
CA ASP A 69 11.11 -4.99 4.94
C ASP A 69 10.72 -6.17 5.85
N ARG A 70 9.53 -6.14 6.45
CA ARG A 70 9.01 -7.27 7.23
C ARG A 70 8.77 -8.51 6.39
N LEU A 71 8.19 -8.38 5.20
CA LEU A 71 8.00 -9.50 4.28
C LEU A 71 9.33 -10.10 3.84
N SER A 72 10.33 -9.26 3.55
CA SER A 72 11.69 -9.68 3.23
C SER A 72 12.31 -10.51 4.36
N GLN A 73 12.21 -10.03 5.61
CA GLN A 73 12.72 -10.75 6.78
C GLN A 73 12.00 -12.09 7.01
N GLN A 74 10.69 -12.14 6.80
CA GLN A 74 9.92 -13.39 6.92
C GLN A 74 10.31 -14.42 5.86
N ASN A 75 10.50 -13.99 4.61
CA ASN A 75 10.95 -14.88 3.53
C ASN A 75 12.36 -15.43 3.79
N ILE A 76 13.27 -14.60 4.31
CA ILE A 76 14.61 -15.03 4.71
C ILE A 76 14.53 -16.08 5.82
N SER A 77 13.67 -15.87 6.84
CA SER A 77 13.46 -16.85 7.92
C SER A 77 12.88 -18.17 7.41
N ALA A 78 11.94 -18.13 6.47
CA ALA A 78 11.35 -19.33 5.89
C ALA A 78 12.39 -20.12 5.07
N GLN A 79 13.20 -19.44 4.27
CA GLN A 79 14.28 -20.08 3.52
C GLN A 79 15.32 -20.72 4.44
N ALA A 80 15.73 -20.03 5.51
CA ALA A 80 16.68 -20.58 6.48
C ALA A 80 16.16 -21.86 7.19
N GLN A 81 14.85 -21.96 7.43
CA GLN A 81 14.24 -23.17 7.98
C GLN A 81 14.23 -24.32 6.97
N ILE A 82 13.97 -24.03 5.70
CA ILE A 82 14.02 -25.03 4.62
C ILE A 82 15.45 -25.57 4.47
N ASP A 83 16.45 -24.69 4.47
CA ASP A 83 17.85 -25.07 4.33
C ASP A 83 18.34 -25.92 5.52
N TYR A 84 17.89 -25.60 6.74
CA TYR A 84 18.17 -26.40 7.93
C TYR A 84 17.56 -27.80 7.87
N ILE A 85 16.29 -27.91 7.45
CA ILE A 85 15.62 -29.21 7.28
C ILE A 85 16.36 -30.06 6.25
N ALA A 86 16.73 -29.48 5.10
CA ALA A 86 17.47 -30.16 4.05
C ALA A 86 18.82 -30.73 4.56
N MET A 87 19.59 -29.93 5.31
CA MET A 87 20.84 -30.39 5.95
C MET A 87 20.62 -31.55 6.92
N MET A 88 19.56 -31.52 7.72
CA MET A 88 19.27 -32.58 8.69
C MET A 88 18.84 -33.88 8.00
N THR A 89 18.10 -33.80 6.89
CA THR A 89 17.71 -34.98 6.11
C THR A 89 18.86 -35.60 5.31
N ASP A 90 19.85 -34.82 4.89
CA ASP A 90 21.03 -35.32 4.18
C ASP A 90 22.05 -36.04 5.09
N ILE A 91 21.97 -35.83 6.41
CA ILE A 91 22.84 -36.48 7.42
C ILE A 91 22.32 -37.88 7.80
N GLU A 92 21.06 -38.20 7.52
CA GLU A 92 20.43 -39.49 7.86
C GLU A 92 20.52 -40.57 6.75
N MET A 93 21.24 -40.33 5.65
CA MET A 93 21.51 -41.32 4.58
C MET A 93 22.88 -41.99 4.65
#